data_AF-A0A1R1Z0M5-F1
#
_entry.id   AF-A0A1R1Z0M5-F1
#
_cell.length_a   1.000
_cell.length_b   1.000
_cell.length_c   1.000
_cell.angle_alpha   90.00
_cell.angle_beta   90.00
_cell.angle_gamma   90.00
#
_symmetry.space_group_name_H-M   'P 1'
#
loop_
_entity.id
_entity.type
_entity.pdbx_description
1 polymer ?
#
loop_
_entity_poly.entity_id
_entity_poly.type
_entity_poly.pdbx_seq_one_letter_code
_entity_poly.pdbx_strand_id
1 'polypeptide(L)'
;MEANDARQFLSTFLLTQFVAWDRAGVAAAIMTIHAADAFDPCVDIPHWADRLPISRGQRRQYSSAASKIATFARPRDEIHIWDRLASRAARHRDWVRNGRVGAQYLGRPYGADGRHDYPAFWRACDQARQEEREKTDFQQVRDRLIADFRHGAGGDVMADPVRVPDSFIERRLLDKLMFWEGTLLESRPL
;
A
#
# COMPACT_ATOMS: atom_id res chain seq x y z
N MET A 1 -3.40 20.82 -3.36
CA MET A 1 -4.50 19.91 -2.94
C MET A 1 -5.21 20.56 -1.78
N GLU A 2 -6.54 20.62 -1.83
CA GLU A 2 -7.37 21.28 -0.81
C GLU A 2 -7.93 20.28 0.21
N ALA A 3 -8.55 20.79 1.28
CA ALA A 3 -9.17 19.96 2.32
C ALA A 3 -10.34 19.09 1.79
N ASN A 4 -11.03 19.53 0.74
CA ASN A 4 -12.10 18.75 0.12
C ASN A 4 -11.54 17.57 -0.69
N ASP A 5 -10.40 17.74 -1.38
CA ASP A 5 -9.70 16.65 -2.06
C ASP A 5 -9.21 15.61 -1.05
N ALA A 6 -8.63 16.06 0.07
CA ALA A 6 -8.21 15.18 1.15
C ALA A 6 -9.40 14.41 1.75
N ARG A 7 -10.57 15.05 1.88
CA ARG A 7 -11.80 14.36 2.29
C ARG A 7 -12.19 13.27 1.30
N GLN A 8 -12.19 13.57 0.00
CA GLN A 8 -12.52 12.59 -1.03
C GLN A 8 -11.53 11.42 -1.00
N PHE A 9 -10.23 11.69 -0.90
CA PHE A 9 -9.19 10.67 -0.73
C PHE A 9 -9.48 9.77 0.48
N LEU A 10 -9.67 10.36 1.67
CA LEU A 10 -9.90 9.61 2.90
C LEU A 10 -11.15 8.72 2.80
N SER A 11 -12.22 9.21 2.15
CA SER A 11 -13.43 8.43 1.91
C SER A 11 -13.21 7.30 0.92
N THR A 12 -12.56 7.55 -0.22
CA THR A 12 -12.26 6.53 -1.25
C THR A 12 -11.44 5.38 -0.69
N PHE A 13 -10.52 5.66 0.23
CA PHE A 13 -9.70 4.64 0.89
C PHE A 13 -10.29 4.08 2.18
N LEU A 14 -11.55 4.42 2.49
CA LEU A 14 -12.25 3.98 3.71
C LEU A 14 -11.48 4.29 5.01
N LEU A 15 -10.64 5.33 4.99
CA LEU A 15 -9.80 5.72 6.13
C LEU A 15 -10.63 6.40 7.23
N THR A 16 -11.83 6.89 6.91
CA THR A 16 -12.74 7.57 7.84
C THR A 16 -13.54 6.62 8.73
N GLN A 17 -13.51 5.30 8.49
CA GLN A 17 -14.36 4.34 9.18
C GLN A 17 -14.07 4.22 10.68
N PHE A 18 -12.81 4.40 11.09
CA PHE A 18 -12.37 4.16 12.48
C PHE A 18 -11.67 5.36 13.14
N VAL A 19 -11.32 6.38 12.36
CA VAL A 19 -10.52 7.53 12.82
C VAL A 19 -11.11 8.81 12.25
N ALA A 20 -11.27 9.82 13.10
CA ALA A 20 -11.60 11.17 12.67
C ALA A 20 -10.31 11.90 12.31
N TRP A 21 -10.05 12.09 11.02
CA TRP A 21 -8.87 12.78 10.49
C TRP A 21 -9.02 14.29 10.54
N ASP A 22 -7.92 15.00 10.83
CA ASP A 22 -7.84 16.43 10.50
C ASP A 22 -7.58 16.56 9.00
N ARG A 23 -8.62 16.99 8.26
CA ARG A 23 -8.58 17.05 6.80
C ARG A 23 -7.57 18.06 6.28
N ALA A 24 -7.45 19.21 6.95
CA ALA A 24 -6.49 20.25 6.54
C ALA A 24 -5.06 19.76 6.81
N GLY A 25 -4.83 19.15 7.97
CA GLY A 25 -3.56 18.49 8.28
C GLY A 25 -3.21 17.39 7.29
N VAL A 26 -4.16 16.50 6.94
CA VAL A 26 -3.92 15.43 5.96
C VAL A 26 -3.61 16.01 4.60
N ALA A 27 -4.29 17.10 4.21
CA ALA A 27 -4.00 17.79 2.97
C ALA A 27 -2.55 18.31 2.94
N ALA A 28 -2.11 18.96 4.02
CA ALA A 28 -0.74 19.42 4.18
C ALA A 28 0.27 18.26 4.16
N ALA A 29 -0.04 17.13 4.81
CA ALA A 29 0.82 15.94 4.83
C ALA A 29 1.01 15.35 3.41
N ILE A 30 -0.07 15.22 2.63
CA ILE A 30 0.01 14.76 1.23
C ILE A 30 0.89 15.71 0.41
N MET A 31 0.69 17.02 0.52
CA MET A 31 1.50 18.01 -0.21
C MET A 31 2.97 17.97 0.23
N THR A 32 3.24 17.75 1.51
CA THR A 32 4.61 17.65 2.05
C THR A 32 5.32 16.42 1.49
N ILE A 33 4.67 15.26 1.48
CA ILE A 33 5.24 14.03 0.92
C ILE A 33 5.43 14.17 -0.60
N HIS A 34 4.50 14.82 -1.29
CA HIS A 34 4.61 15.10 -2.72
C HIS A 34 5.83 15.99 -3.04
N ALA A 35 6.07 17.01 -2.23
CA ALA A 35 7.14 17.98 -2.43
C ALA A 35 8.52 17.52 -1.93
N ALA A 36 8.63 16.35 -1.27
CA ALA A 36 9.92 15.87 -0.77
C ALA A 36 10.89 15.53 -1.92
N ASP A 37 12.13 16.01 -1.84
CA ASP A 37 13.16 15.75 -2.87
C ASP A 37 13.60 14.29 -2.88
N ALA A 38 13.68 13.67 -1.70
CA ALA A 38 13.99 12.26 -1.49
C ALA A 38 12.88 11.59 -0.68
N PHE A 39 12.66 10.30 -0.93
CA PHE A 39 11.71 9.49 -0.18
C PHE A 39 12.20 8.04 -0.11
N ASP A 40 12.45 7.56 1.10
CA ASP A 40 12.73 6.17 1.41
C ASP A 40 11.49 5.55 2.06
N PRO A 41 10.74 4.68 1.35
CA PRO A 41 9.55 4.02 1.88
C PRO A 41 9.80 3.28 3.20
N CYS A 42 10.98 2.71 3.40
CA CYS A 42 11.32 1.96 4.61
C CYS A 42 11.58 2.86 5.83
N VAL A 43 11.88 4.14 5.63
CA VAL A 43 12.15 5.11 6.71
C VAL A 43 10.98 6.06 6.89
N ASP A 44 10.52 6.65 5.79
CA ASP A 44 9.56 7.74 5.81
C ASP A 44 8.15 7.26 6.14
N ILE A 45 7.71 6.10 5.64
CA ILE A 45 6.36 5.62 5.94
C ILE A 45 6.17 5.33 7.44
N PRO A 46 7.07 4.60 8.12
CA PRO A 46 7.01 4.48 9.58
C PRO A 46 7.00 5.84 10.29
N HIS A 47 7.86 6.77 9.85
CA HIS A 47 7.96 8.11 10.43
C HIS A 47 6.65 8.92 10.29
N TRP A 48 6.06 8.91 9.10
CA TRP A 48 4.79 9.60 8.82
C TRP A 48 3.62 8.93 9.52
N ALA A 49 3.60 7.60 9.60
CA ALA A 49 2.53 6.83 10.25
C ALA A 49 2.30 7.26 11.71
N ASP A 50 3.35 7.69 12.42
CA ASP A 50 3.26 8.18 13.81
C ASP A 50 2.79 9.64 13.91
N ARG A 51 2.89 10.40 12.82
CA ARG A 51 2.70 11.86 12.77
C ARG A 51 1.47 12.29 12.00
N LEU A 52 0.73 11.36 11.40
CA LEU A 52 -0.46 11.71 10.63
C LEU A 52 -1.49 12.46 11.52
N PRO A 53 -2.05 13.57 11.02
CA PRO A 53 -2.86 14.45 11.83
C PRO A 53 -4.29 13.90 12.02
N ILE A 54 -4.62 13.63 13.27
CA ILE A 54 -5.93 13.11 13.69
C ILE A 54 -6.68 14.18 14.51
N SER A 55 -7.98 14.31 14.27
CA SER A 55 -8.86 15.21 15.03
C SER A 55 -9.28 14.60 16.36
N ARG A 56 -9.64 13.30 16.37
CA ARG A 56 -10.04 12.55 17.56
C ARG A 56 -9.70 11.06 17.40
N GLY A 57 -9.27 10.44 18.50
CA GLY A 57 -8.92 9.01 18.56
C GLY A 57 -7.62 8.77 19.32
N GLN A 58 -7.31 7.51 19.59
CA GLN A 58 -6.00 7.13 20.14
C GLN A 58 -4.95 7.21 19.05
N ARG A 59 -3.83 7.90 19.31
CA ARG A 59 -2.64 7.80 18.46
C ARG A 59 -2.21 6.33 18.39
N ARG A 60 -2.22 5.79 17.18
CA ARG A 60 -1.70 4.47 16.82
C ARG A 60 -0.80 4.65 15.60
N GLN A 61 0.03 3.68 15.30
CA GLN A 61 0.81 3.72 14.07
C GLN A 61 -0.12 3.53 12.87
N TYR A 62 -0.26 4.56 12.03
CA TYR A 62 -1.18 4.57 10.90
C TYR A 62 -0.51 4.16 9.58
N SER A 63 0.29 3.09 9.58
CA SER A 63 1.07 2.64 8.41
C SER A 63 0.21 2.45 7.17
N SER A 64 -1.01 1.92 7.33
CA SER A 64 -1.99 1.77 6.24
C SER A 64 -2.38 3.09 5.59
N ALA A 65 -2.58 4.15 6.38
CA ALA A 65 -2.92 5.47 5.86
C ALA A 65 -1.69 6.15 5.26
N ALA A 66 -0.55 6.10 5.96
CA ALA A 66 0.70 6.71 5.50
C ALA A 66 1.18 6.10 4.18
N SER A 67 1.16 4.78 4.04
CA SER A 67 1.54 4.13 2.79
C SER A 67 0.58 4.47 1.65
N LYS A 68 -0.74 4.58 1.89
CA LYS A 68 -1.70 5.00 0.87
C LYS A 68 -1.40 6.44 0.43
N ILE A 69 -1.30 7.36 1.38
CA ILE A 69 -0.93 8.76 1.12
C ILE A 69 0.34 8.83 0.26
N ALA A 70 1.38 8.10 0.65
CA ALA A 70 2.65 8.08 -0.07
C ALA A 70 2.52 7.51 -1.50
N THR A 71 1.81 6.39 -1.68
CA THR A 71 1.56 5.80 -3.01
C THR A 71 0.91 6.79 -3.97
N PHE A 72 -0.01 7.64 -3.50
CA PHE A 72 -0.70 8.62 -4.35
C PHE A 72 0.10 9.92 -4.52
N ALA A 73 0.79 10.38 -3.49
CA ALA A 73 1.64 11.56 -3.55
C ALA A 73 2.88 11.33 -4.44
N ARG A 74 3.37 10.09 -4.50
CA ARG A 74 4.61 9.70 -5.17
C ARG A 74 4.42 8.44 -6.02
N PRO A 75 3.66 8.51 -7.13
CA PRO A 75 3.31 7.34 -7.93
C PRO A 75 4.50 6.70 -8.65
N ARG A 76 5.64 7.39 -8.77
CA ARG A 76 6.87 6.85 -9.36
C ARG A 76 7.67 6.01 -8.38
N ASP A 77 7.52 6.24 -7.08
CA ASP A 77 8.32 5.57 -6.07
C ASP A 77 7.77 4.18 -5.78
N GLU A 78 8.67 3.26 -5.43
CA GLU A 78 8.35 1.87 -5.13
C GLU A 78 7.74 1.77 -3.74
N ILE A 79 6.43 2.04 -3.62
CA ILE A 79 5.70 2.04 -2.36
C ILE A 79 4.63 0.96 -2.39
N HIS A 80 4.62 0.11 -1.36
CA HIS A 80 3.60 -0.93 -1.15
C HIS A 80 2.59 -0.48 -0.09
N ILE A 81 1.29 -0.68 -0.36
CA ILE A 81 0.27 -0.27 0.60
C ILE A 81 0.19 -1.29 1.72
N TRP A 82 0.47 -0.84 2.94
CA TRP A 82 0.26 -1.66 4.12
C TRP A 82 -1.23 -1.98 4.29
N ASP A 83 -1.51 -3.26 4.35
CA ASP A 83 -2.82 -3.83 4.63
C ASP A 83 -2.64 -5.13 5.42
N ARG A 84 -3.56 -5.42 6.34
CA ARG A 84 -3.46 -6.61 7.19
C ARG A 84 -3.46 -7.91 6.38
N LEU A 85 -4.29 -7.99 5.35
CA LEU A 85 -4.42 -9.17 4.48
C LEU A 85 -3.22 -9.28 3.54
N ALA A 86 -2.81 -8.18 2.91
CA ALA A 86 -1.59 -8.16 2.11
C ALA A 86 -0.35 -8.56 2.94
N SER A 87 -0.27 -8.07 4.18
CA SER A 87 0.81 -8.40 5.12
C SER A 87 0.78 -9.89 5.52
N ARG A 88 -0.40 -10.51 5.64
CA ARG A 88 -0.54 -11.95 5.85
C ARG A 88 -0.05 -12.74 4.63
N ALA A 89 -0.43 -12.34 3.41
CA ALA A 89 0.02 -12.97 2.18
C ALA A 89 1.54 -12.86 2.00
N ALA A 90 2.11 -11.68 2.21
CA ALA A 90 3.56 -11.45 2.17
C ALA A 90 4.30 -12.37 3.13
N ARG A 91 3.89 -12.44 4.40
CA ARG A 91 4.50 -13.37 5.38
C ARG A 91 4.34 -14.83 5.00
N HIS A 92 3.20 -15.21 4.43
CA HIS A 92 2.99 -16.59 3.97
C HIS A 92 3.94 -16.95 2.83
N ARG A 93 4.11 -16.05 1.85
CA ARG A 93 5.09 -16.22 0.77
C ARG A 93 6.51 -16.35 1.35
N ASP A 94 6.92 -15.47 2.25
CA ASP A 94 8.21 -15.53 2.94
C ASP A 94 8.42 -16.87 3.68
N TRP A 95 7.39 -17.33 4.38
CA TRP A 95 7.42 -18.63 5.07
C TRP A 95 7.62 -19.78 4.09
N VAL A 96 6.88 -19.80 2.97
CA VAL A 96 7.06 -20.82 1.93
C VAL A 96 8.48 -20.76 1.35
N ARG A 97 8.99 -19.57 1.03
CA ARG A 97 10.35 -19.36 0.50
C ARG A 97 11.43 -19.87 1.45
N ASN A 98 11.26 -19.65 2.74
CA ASN A 98 12.19 -20.09 3.79
C ASN A 98 11.98 -21.55 4.24
N GLY A 99 11.45 -22.42 3.37
CA GLY A 99 11.26 -23.83 3.68
C GLY A 99 10.31 -24.07 4.86
N ARG A 100 9.34 -23.17 5.06
CA ARG A 100 8.33 -23.21 6.12
C ARG A 100 8.87 -23.00 7.54
N VAL A 101 10.02 -22.34 7.69
CA VAL A 101 10.56 -21.93 8.98
C VAL A 101 9.85 -20.66 9.47
N GLY A 102 9.50 -20.60 10.77
CA GLY A 102 8.94 -19.40 11.38
C GLY A 102 7.41 -19.25 11.27
N ALA A 103 6.67 -20.36 11.17
CA ALA A 103 5.20 -20.36 11.08
C ALA A 103 4.51 -19.51 12.18
N GLN A 104 5.11 -19.44 13.38
CA GLN A 104 4.62 -18.63 14.50
C GLN A 104 4.53 -17.11 14.22
N TYR A 105 5.18 -16.63 13.16
CA TYR A 105 5.20 -15.22 12.76
C TYR A 105 4.12 -14.89 11.71
N LEU A 106 3.48 -15.87 11.08
CA LEU A 106 2.47 -15.66 10.04
C LEU A 106 1.28 -14.79 10.50
N GLY A 107 0.87 -14.98 11.75
CA GLY A 107 -0.21 -14.23 12.37
C GLY A 107 0.20 -12.93 13.06
N ARG A 108 1.48 -12.54 13.04
CA ARG A 108 1.99 -11.37 13.76
C ARG A 108 2.19 -10.19 12.81
N PRO A 109 1.25 -9.22 12.75
CA PRO A 109 1.40 -8.03 11.92
C PRO A 109 2.35 -6.98 12.52
N TYR A 110 2.85 -7.20 13.74
CA TYR A 110 3.74 -6.30 14.45
C TYR A 110 5.10 -6.97 14.70
N GLY A 111 6.16 -6.17 14.66
CA GLY A 111 7.51 -6.53 15.07
C GLY A 111 7.64 -6.62 16.61
N ALA A 112 8.87 -6.90 17.07
CA ALA A 112 9.16 -7.12 18.49
C ALA A 112 8.90 -5.90 19.38
N ASP A 113 8.96 -4.69 18.81
CA ASP A 113 8.68 -3.42 19.47
C ASP A 113 7.17 -3.04 19.48
N GLY A 114 6.31 -3.93 18.97
CA GLY A 114 4.87 -3.70 18.87
C GLY A 114 4.48 -2.75 17.73
N ARG A 115 5.41 -2.36 16.85
CA ARG A 115 5.15 -1.56 15.65
C ARG A 115 4.92 -2.43 14.43
N HIS A 116 4.13 -1.97 13.48
CA HIS A 116 4.10 -2.55 12.13
C HIS A 116 5.52 -2.51 11.55
N ASP A 117 6.04 -3.68 11.22
CA ASP A 117 7.33 -3.81 10.54
C ASP A 117 7.16 -3.53 9.04
N TYR A 118 6.93 -2.26 8.72
CA TYR A 118 6.77 -1.82 7.34
C TYR A 118 8.01 -2.14 6.48
N PRO A 119 9.26 -1.97 6.96
CA PRO A 119 10.44 -2.37 6.17
C PRO A 119 10.47 -3.85 5.80
N ALA A 120 10.13 -4.76 6.73
CA ALA A 120 10.05 -6.18 6.40
C ALA A 120 8.91 -6.48 5.42
N PHE A 121 7.74 -5.86 5.62
CA PHE A 121 6.63 -5.97 4.67
C PHE A 121 7.01 -5.46 3.27
N TRP A 122 7.65 -4.30 3.19
CA TRP A 122 8.09 -3.71 1.93
C TRP A 122 9.03 -4.65 1.18
N ARG A 123 10.05 -5.21 1.86
CA ARG A 123 10.98 -6.17 1.24
C ARG A 123 10.28 -7.44 0.77
N ALA A 124 9.34 -7.96 1.56
CA ALA A 124 8.55 -9.14 1.19
C ALA A 124 7.68 -8.87 -0.04
N CYS A 125 7.07 -7.69 -0.13
CA CYS A 125 6.26 -7.28 -1.28
C CYS A 125 7.10 -7.01 -2.53
N ASP A 126 8.27 -6.38 -2.41
CA ASP A 126 9.13 -6.15 -3.58
C ASP A 126 9.67 -7.48 -4.13
N GLN A 127 10.07 -8.39 -3.24
CA GLN A 127 10.46 -9.74 -3.64
C GLN A 127 9.31 -10.50 -4.30
N ALA A 128 8.11 -10.47 -3.72
CA ALA A 128 6.91 -11.06 -4.32
C ALA A 128 6.64 -10.46 -5.71
N ARG A 129 6.87 -9.16 -5.89
CA ARG A 129 6.74 -8.49 -7.20
C ARG A 129 7.74 -9.04 -8.21
N GLN A 130 9.01 -9.20 -7.84
CA GLN A 130 10.01 -9.77 -8.75
C GLN A 130 9.62 -11.20 -9.17
N GLU A 131 9.14 -12.01 -8.23
CA GLU A 131 8.66 -13.37 -8.52
C GLU A 131 7.43 -13.37 -9.45
N GLU A 132 6.45 -12.49 -9.23
CA GLU A 132 5.30 -12.38 -10.13
C GLU A 132 5.69 -11.91 -11.53
N ARG A 133 6.70 -11.04 -11.66
CA ARG A 133 7.22 -10.60 -12.96
C ARG A 133 7.80 -11.73 -13.80
N GLU A 134 8.22 -12.83 -13.19
CA GLU A 134 8.71 -14.01 -13.92
C GLU A 134 7.57 -14.88 -14.48
N LYS A 135 6.33 -14.67 -14.04
CA LYS A 135 5.19 -15.49 -14.44
C LYS A 135 4.46 -14.90 -15.65
N THR A 136 4.24 -15.76 -16.65
CA THR A 136 3.58 -15.38 -17.91
C THR A 136 2.16 -14.87 -17.71
N ASP A 137 1.38 -15.47 -16.81
CA ASP A 137 0.00 -15.07 -16.53
C ASP A 137 -0.07 -13.67 -15.89
N PHE A 138 0.81 -13.39 -14.94
CA PHE A 138 0.91 -12.06 -14.33
C PHE A 138 1.32 -11.00 -15.35
N GLN A 139 2.33 -11.28 -16.20
CA GLN A 139 2.73 -10.38 -17.28
C GLN A 139 1.56 -10.05 -18.22
N GLN A 140 0.80 -11.06 -18.66
CA GLN A 140 -0.35 -10.87 -19.54
C GLN A 140 -1.45 -10.02 -18.90
N VAL A 141 -1.78 -10.29 -17.63
CA VAL A 141 -2.80 -9.50 -16.91
C VAL A 141 -2.33 -8.07 -16.68
N ARG A 142 -1.06 -7.85 -16.34
CA ARG A 142 -0.46 -6.53 -16.20
C ARG A 142 -0.55 -5.75 -17.51
N ASP A 143 -0.10 -6.33 -18.61
CA ASP A 143 -0.03 -5.65 -19.91
C ASP A 143 -1.44 -5.30 -20.41
N ARG A 144 -2.40 -6.21 -20.22
CA ARG A 144 -3.82 -5.93 -20.50
C ARG A 144 -4.35 -4.80 -19.62
N LEU A 145 -4.08 -4.82 -18.32
CA LEU A 145 -4.55 -3.77 -17.41
C LEU A 145 -3.98 -2.41 -17.76
N ILE A 146 -2.69 -2.34 -18.13
CA ILE A 146 -2.06 -1.12 -18.62
C ILE A 146 -2.76 -0.67 -19.90
N ALA A 147 -2.95 -1.56 -20.88
CA ALA A 147 -3.61 -1.22 -22.14
C ALA A 147 -5.03 -0.67 -21.90
N ASP A 148 -5.85 -1.37 -21.12
CA ASP A 148 -7.22 -0.95 -20.76
C ASP A 148 -7.20 0.42 -20.08
N PHE A 149 -6.25 0.64 -19.16
CA PHE A 149 -6.05 1.92 -18.48
C PHE A 149 -5.71 3.05 -19.47
N ARG A 150 -4.80 2.81 -20.42
CA ARG A 150 -4.42 3.79 -21.46
C ARG A 150 -5.59 4.11 -22.41
N HIS A 151 -6.49 3.15 -22.66
CA HIS A 151 -7.66 3.33 -23.51
C HIS A 151 -8.86 3.97 -22.79
N GLY A 152 -8.68 4.46 -21.56
CA GLY A 152 -9.72 5.22 -20.86
C GLY A 152 -10.74 4.34 -20.12
N ALA A 153 -10.42 3.08 -19.80
CA ALA A 153 -11.29 2.23 -18.98
C ALA A 153 -11.55 2.81 -17.56
N GLY A 154 -10.81 3.85 -17.15
CA GLY A 154 -11.03 4.63 -15.92
C GLY A 154 -12.12 5.70 -15.99
N GLY A 155 -12.67 5.98 -17.17
CA GLY A 155 -13.68 7.01 -17.41
C GLY A 155 -13.13 8.44 -17.50
N ASP A 156 -14.01 9.39 -17.85
CA ASP A 156 -13.68 10.78 -18.21
C ASP A 156 -13.10 11.62 -17.04
N VAL A 157 -13.16 11.11 -15.82
CA VAL A 157 -12.73 11.81 -14.59
C VAL A 157 -11.30 11.45 -14.18
N MET A 158 -10.66 10.48 -14.84
CA MET A 158 -9.27 10.16 -14.53
C MET A 158 -8.31 11.25 -15.01
N ALA A 159 -7.39 11.63 -14.12
CA ALA A 159 -6.23 12.44 -14.49
C ALA A 159 -5.49 11.79 -15.66
N ASP A 160 -4.92 12.63 -16.54
CA ASP A 160 -4.15 12.24 -17.72
C ASP A 160 -3.44 10.88 -17.54
N PRO A 161 -3.96 9.81 -18.17
CA PRO A 161 -3.45 8.47 -17.98
C PRO A 161 -1.95 8.42 -18.17
N VAL A 162 -1.41 9.15 -19.16
CA VAL A 162 0.02 9.19 -19.53
C VAL A 162 0.92 9.53 -18.35
N ARG A 163 0.43 10.29 -17.36
CA ARG A 163 1.22 10.69 -16.19
C ARG A 163 1.38 9.60 -15.13
N VAL A 164 0.57 8.55 -15.18
CA VAL A 164 0.66 7.39 -14.28
C VAL A 164 1.69 6.40 -14.82
N PRO A 165 2.76 6.07 -14.07
CA PRO A 165 3.77 5.10 -14.52
C PRO A 165 3.21 3.68 -14.62
N ASP A 166 3.69 2.86 -15.55
CA ASP A 166 3.30 1.45 -15.65
C ASP A 166 3.66 0.66 -14.37
N SER A 167 4.79 0.99 -13.75
CA SER A 167 5.20 0.40 -12.48
C SER A 167 4.19 0.66 -11.35
N PHE A 168 3.48 1.79 -11.39
CA PHE A 168 2.38 2.04 -10.46
C PHE A 168 1.24 1.05 -10.68
N ILE A 169 0.79 0.86 -11.92
CA ILE A 169 -0.31 -0.04 -12.28
C ILE A 169 0.05 -1.48 -11.89
N GLU A 170 1.27 -1.92 -12.21
CA GLU A 170 1.79 -3.23 -11.82
C GLU A 170 1.79 -3.42 -10.29
N ARG A 171 2.28 -2.44 -9.52
CA ARG A 171 2.23 -2.50 -8.04
C ARG A 171 0.80 -2.60 -7.53
N ARG A 172 -0.15 -1.88 -8.12
CA ARG A 172 -1.56 -1.94 -7.73
C ARG A 172 -2.19 -3.29 -8.06
N LEU A 173 -1.80 -3.94 -9.15
CA LEU A 173 -2.20 -5.31 -9.46
C LEU A 173 -1.68 -6.28 -8.39
N LEU A 174 -0.39 -6.17 -8.02
CA LEU A 174 0.18 -6.98 -6.93
C LEU A 174 -0.54 -6.76 -5.59
N ASP A 175 -0.81 -5.50 -5.23
CA ASP A 175 -1.54 -5.18 -3.99
C ASP A 175 -2.92 -5.88 -3.95
N LYS A 176 -3.60 -5.96 -5.10
CA LYS A 176 -4.89 -6.67 -5.20
C LYS A 176 -4.74 -8.19 -5.14
N LEU A 177 -3.71 -8.74 -5.78
CA LEU A 177 -3.38 -10.17 -5.69
C LEU A 177 -3.11 -10.57 -4.23
N MET A 178 -2.22 -9.86 -3.54
CA MET A 178 -1.87 -10.15 -2.14
C MET A 178 -3.05 -9.95 -1.19
N PHE A 179 -3.94 -8.97 -1.45
CA PHE A 179 -5.16 -8.80 -0.68
C PHE A 179 -6.08 -10.03 -0.80
N TRP A 180 -6.28 -10.55 -2.02
CA TRP A 180 -7.08 -11.74 -2.27
C TRP A 180 -6.45 -12.99 -1.64
N GLU A 181 -5.15 -13.19 -1.80
CA GLU A 181 -4.42 -14.27 -1.14
C GLU A 181 -4.56 -14.21 0.38
N GLY A 182 -4.40 -13.02 0.97
CA GLY A 182 -4.57 -12.81 2.39
C GLY A 182 -5.98 -13.16 2.88
N THR A 183 -7.00 -12.84 2.07
CA THR A 183 -8.40 -13.21 2.33
C THR A 183 -8.57 -14.73 2.34
N LEU A 184 -8.03 -15.43 1.34
CA LEU A 184 -8.09 -16.88 1.25
C LEU A 184 -7.39 -17.54 2.44
N LEU A 185 -6.19 -17.07 2.80
CA LEU A 185 -5.43 -17.53 3.96
C LEU A 185 -6.12 -17.24 5.29
N GLU A 186 -6.99 -16.24 5.38
CA GLU A 186 -7.80 -15.99 6.57
C GLU A 186 -8.96 -16.97 6.69
N SER A 187 -9.61 -17.30 5.57
CA SER A 187 -10.72 -18.25 5.51
C SER A 187 -10.31 -19.72 5.69
N ARG A 188 -9.02 -20.04 5.54
CA ARG A 188 -8.48 -21.40 5.67
C ARG A 188 -7.30 -21.36 6.65
N PRO A 189 -7.47 -21.80 7.91
CA PRO A 189 -6.33 -21.90 8.82
C PRO A 189 -5.28 -22.86 8.22
N LEU A 190 -4.02 -22.42 8.25
CA LEU A 190 -2.84 -23.16 7.80
C LEU A 190 -2.46 -24.27 8.79
#